data_AF-A0A673FRV2-F1
#
_entry.id   AF-A0A673FRV2-F1
#
_cell.length_a   1.000
_cell.length_b   1.000
_cell.length_c   1.000
_cell.angle_alpha   90.00
_cell.angle_beta   90.00
_cell.angle_gamma   90.00
#
_symmetry.space_group_name_H-M   'P 1'
#
loop_
_entity.id
_entity.type
_entity.pdbx_description
1 polymer ?
#
loop_
_entity_poly.entity_id
_entity_poly.type
_entity_poly.pdbx_seq_one_letter_code
_entity_poly.pdbx_strand_id
1 'polypeptide(L)'
;MAHHTARREQFRRYLEKASPTVRTPDQSTEHLLFFLVALYEDTEKPNNASDFIKHQLGVGTEAEDAESLRLKLNTLQQKYDQLMEENKELRSRTVQAENKASSLVFRDSSAKKIILSSLTCHSKPV
;
A
#
# COMPACT_ATOMS: atom_id res chain seq x y z
N MET A 1 21.62 -18.89 -17.10
CA MET A 1 22.30 -17.66 -17.54
C MET A 1 23.12 -17.83 -18.83
N ALA A 2 24.00 -18.83 -18.96
CA ALA A 2 24.84 -19.01 -20.17
C ALA A 2 24.09 -19.47 -21.45
N HIS A 3 22.93 -20.13 -21.29
CA HIS A 3 22.15 -20.61 -22.44
C HIS A 3 21.47 -19.46 -23.21
N HIS A 4 20.94 -18.48 -22.50
CA HIS A 4 20.29 -17.30 -23.09
C HIS A 4 21.26 -16.46 -23.91
N THR A 5 22.49 -16.28 -23.43
CA THR A 5 23.52 -15.51 -24.15
C THR A 5 23.97 -16.23 -25.43
N ALA A 6 24.10 -17.56 -25.39
CA ALA A 6 24.44 -18.35 -26.58
C ALA A 6 23.34 -18.32 -27.64
N ARG A 7 22.06 -18.48 -27.24
CA ARG A 7 20.92 -18.43 -28.16
C ARG A 7 20.73 -17.04 -28.76
N ARG A 8 20.89 -15.98 -27.96
CA ARG A 8 20.89 -14.59 -28.43
C ARG A 8 21.97 -14.34 -29.47
N GLU A 9 23.18 -14.79 -29.22
CA GLU A 9 24.29 -14.62 -30.15
C GLU A 9 24.05 -15.37 -31.47
N GLN A 10 23.54 -16.60 -31.43
CA GLN A 10 23.17 -17.35 -32.64
C GLN A 10 22.12 -16.61 -33.49
N PHE A 11 21.11 -16.05 -32.85
CA PHE A 11 20.04 -15.33 -33.55
C PHE A 11 20.53 -13.98 -34.11
N ARG A 12 21.44 -13.30 -33.39
CA ARG A 12 22.17 -12.11 -33.86
C ARG A 12 22.95 -12.41 -35.14
N ARG A 13 23.75 -13.50 -35.14
CA ARG A 13 24.51 -13.96 -36.32
C ARG A 13 23.62 -14.33 -37.50
N TYR A 14 22.46 -14.91 -37.24
CA TYR A 14 21.49 -15.23 -38.27
C TYR A 14 20.97 -13.98 -38.98
N LEU A 15 20.64 -12.93 -38.22
CA LEU A 15 20.20 -11.65 -38.78
C LEU A 15 21.31 -10.92 -39.56
N GLU A 16 22.54 -10.92 -39.04
CA GLU A 16 23.73 -10.39 -39.75
C GLU A 16 23.92 -11.04 -41.12
N LYS A 17 23.66 -12.36 -41.21
CA LYS A 17 23.81 -13.13 -42.44
C LYS A 17 22.60 -13.00 -43.38
N ALA A 18 21.39 -12.89 -42.82
CA ALA A 18 20.14 -12.83 -43.58
C ALA A 18 19.85 -11.45 -44.17
N SER A 19 20.45 -10.37 -43.65
CA SER A 19 20.31 -9.03 -44.21
C SER A 19 21.64 -8.27 -44.22
N PRO A 20 22.41 -8.35 -45.33
CA PRO A 20 23.65 -7.59 -45.51
C PRO A 20 23.48 -6.05 -45.44
N THR A 21 22.23 -5.57 -45.53
CA THR A 21 21.87 -4.13 -45.52
C THR A 21 21.43 -3.60 -44.16
N VAL A 22 21.14 -4.49 -43.19
CA VAL A 22 20.83 -4.07 -41.81
C VAL A 22 22.15 -3.72 -41.13
N ARG A 23 22.55 -2.48 -41.37
CA ARG A 23 23.62 -1.73 -40.72
C ARG A 23 23.53 -1.93 -39.20
N THR A 24 24.63 -2.36 -38.60
CA THR A 24 24.96 -2.40 -37.15
C THR A 24 23.76 -2.41 -36.21
N PRO A 25 23.49 -3.51 -35.47
CA PRO A 25 22.36 -3.57 -34.56
C PRO A 25 22.45 -2.38 -33.58
N ASP A 26 21.48 -1.49 -33.69
CA ASP A 26 21.29 -0.41 -32.76
C ASP A 26 20.60 -0.97 -31.50
N GLN A 27 20.48 -0.14 -30.47
CA GLN A 27 19.90 -0.57 -29.19
C GLN A 27 18.49 -1.15 -29.39
N SER A 28 17.69 -0.58 -30.31
CA SER A 28 16.33 -1.07 -30.57
C SER A 28 16.29 -2.50 -31.12
N THR A 29 17.22 -2.83 -32.03
CA THR A 29 17.35 -4.19 -32.59
C THR A 29 17.79 -5.20 -31.54
N GLU A 30 18.70 -4.83 -30.64
CA GLU A 30 19.14 -5.68 -29.53
C GLU A 30 18.03 -5.94 -28.50
N HIS A 31 17.19 -4.94 -28.21
CA HIS A 31 16.02 -5.09 -27.35
C HIS A 31 14.95 -5.99 -27.98
N LEU A 32 14.66 -5.81 -29.27
CA LEU A 32 13.74 -6.69 -30.00
C LEU A 32 14.24 -8.14 -30.03
N LEU A 33 15.54 -8.33 -30.27
CA LEU A 33 16.19 -9.64 -30.25
C LEU A 33 16.04 -10.33 -28.89
N PHE A 34 16.22 -9.57 -27.80
CA PHE A 34 16.02 -10.07 -26.45
C PHE A 34 14.60 -10.57 -26.22
N PHE A 35 13.57 -9.80 -26.60
CA PHE A 35 12.17 -10.22 -26.44
C PHE A 35 11.81 -11.42 -27.32
N LEU A 36 12.32 -11.48 -28.56
CA LEU A 36 12.09 -12.62 -29.44
C LEU A 36 12.72 -13.89 -28.87
N VAL A 37 13.95 -13.83 -28.37
CA VAL A 37 14.60 -15.02 -27.77
C VAL A 37 13.87 -15.45 -26.49
N ALA A 38 13.45 -14.51 -25.64
CA ALA A 38 12.66 -14.81 -24.45
C ALA A 38 11.33 -15.50 -24.80
N LEU A 39 10.63 -15.02 -25.84
CA LEU A 39 9.42 -15.64 -26.38
C LEU A 39 9.61 -17.09 -26.84
N TYR A 40 10.76 -17.40 -27.45
CA TYR A 40 11.07 -18.75 -27.94
C TYR A 40 11.57 -19.70 -26.83
N GLU A 41 11.91 -19.18 -25.65
CA GLU A 41 12.34 -19.96 -24.50
C GLU A 41 11.21 -20.25 -23.52
N ASP A 42 10.13 -19.50 -23.57
CA ASP A 42 8.95 -19.74 -22.74
C ASP A 42 8.27 -21.05 -23.14
N THR A 43 8.18 -21.98 -22.18
CA THR A 43 7.64 -23.33 -22.42
C THR A 43 6.11 -23.34 -22.58
N GLU A 44 5.44 -22.32 -22.03
CA GLU A 44 4.03 -22.03 -22.26
C GLU A 44 3.93 -20.94 -23.34
N LYS A 45 3.94 -21.36 -24.61
CA LYS A 45 3.95 -20.42 -25.74
C LYS A 45 2.70 -19.52 -25.65
N PRO A 46 2.85 -18.20 -25.48
CA PRO A 46 1.69 -17.32 -25.41
C PRO A 46 0.90 -17.43 -26.73
N ASN A 47 -0.43 -17.57 -26.64
CA ASN A 47 -1.31 -17.68 -27.80
C ASN A 47 -1.13 -16.51 -28.80
N ASN A 48 -0.64 -15.36 -28.31
CA ASN A 48 -0.33 -14.20 -29.14
C ASN A 48 1.03 -13.60 -28.76
N ALA A 49 2.02 -13.75 -29.64
CA ALA A 49 3.37 -13.20 -29.46
C ALA A 49 3.38 -11.67 -29.35
N SER A 50 2.41 -10.99 -29.99
CA SER A 50 2.33 -9.53 -29.94
C SER A 50 1.93 -9.00 -28.57
N ASP A 51 1.08 -9.74 -27.85
CA ASP A 51 0.60 -9.32 -26.53
C ASP A 51 1.68 -9.53 -25.46
N PHE A 52 2.51 -10.58 -25.58
CA PHE A 52 3.70 -10.76 -24.74
C PHE A 52 4.69 -9.60 -24.89
N ILE A 53 4.99 -9.19 -26.14
CA ILE A 53 5.92 -8.08 -26.37
C ILE A 53 5.36 -6.77 -25.81
N LYS A 54 4.06 -6.51 -26.01
CA LYS A 54 3.39 -5.34 -25.41
C LYS A 54 3.46 -5.35 -23.90
N HIS A 55 3.18 -6.49 -23.26
CA HIS A 55 3.28 -6.65 -21.81
C HIS A 55 4.71 -6.40 -21.31
N GLN A 56 5.73 -6.94 -21.98
CA GLN A 56 7.14 -6.74 -21.61
C GLN A 56 7.62 -5.30 -21.80
N LEU A 57 6.99 -4.57 -22.72
CA LEU A 57 7.22 -3.14 -22.96
C LEU A 57 6.34 -2.24 -22.06
N GLY A 58 5.48 -2.80 -21.21
CA GLY A 58 4.52 -2.05 -20.37
C GLY A 58 3.39 -1.38 -21.17
N VAL A 59 3.23 -1.72 -22.45
CA VAL A 59 2.24 -1.12 -23.35
C VAL A 59 0.90 -1.84 -23.15
N GLY A 60 0.09 -1.36 -22.20
CA GLY A 60 -1.31 -1.77 -22.05
C GLY A 60 -1.71 -2.27 -20.65
N THR A 61 -0.78 -2.82 -19.87
CA THR A 61 -1.05 -3.31 -18.50
C THR A 61 -1.16 -2.16 -17.50
N GLU A 62 -0.42 -1.07 -17.72
CA GLU A 62 -0.35 0.10 -16.84
C GLU A 62 -1.71 0.77 -16.60
N ALA A 63 -2.62 0.76 -17.57
CA ALA A 63 -3.90 1.46 -17.46
C ALA A 63 -4.87 0.75 -16.50
N GLU A 64 -4.95 -0.57 -16.57
CA GLU A 64 -5.82 -1.37 -15.69
C GLU A 64 -5.25 -1.43 -14.26
N ASP A 65 -3.92 -1.56 -14.14
CA ASP A 65 -3.23 -1.52 -12.85
C ASP A 65 -3.30 -0.12 -12.21
N ALA A 66 -3.17 0.96 -12.97
CA ALA A 66 -3.29 2.32 -12.45
C ALA A 66 -4.68 2.60 -11.88
N GLU A 67 -5.76 2.19 -12.56
CA GLU A 67 -7.12 2.38 -12.06
C GLU A 67 -7.42 1.48 -10.85
N SER A 68 -6.95 0.23 -10.86
CA SER A 68 -7.03 -0.67 -9.69
C SER A 68 -6.31 -0.09 -8.47
N LEU A 69 -5.11 0.46 -8.66
CA LEU A 69 -4.33 1.11 -7.61
C LEU A 69 -5.02 2.38 -7.08
N ARG A 70 -5.58 3.21 -7.97
CA ARG A 70 -6.37 4.39 -7.59
C ARG A 70 -7.56 4.02 -6.71
N LEU A 71 -8.30 2.98 -7.06
CA LEU A 71 -9.45 2.51 -6.28
C LEU A 71 -9.02 2.04 -4.88
N LYS A 72 -7.93 1.29 -4.79
CA LYS A 72 -7.36 0.83 -3.50
C LYS A 72 -6.93 2.00 -2.64
N LEU A 73 -6.27 3.00 -3.23
CA LEU A 73 -5.84 4.21 -2.53
C LEU A 73 -7.04 4.99 -1.98
N ASN A 74 -8.09 5.18 -2.79
CA ASN A 74 -9.31 5.87 -2.35
C ASN A 74 -10.00 5.12 -1.20
N THR A 75 -10.12 3.79 -1.32
CA THR A 75 -10.71 2.94 -0.27
C THR A 75 -9.91 3.01 1.03
N LEU A 76 -8.57 2.99 0.95
CA LEU A 76 -7.69 3.12 2.11
C LEU A 76 -7.81 4.49 2.76
N GLN A 77 -7.87 5.56 1.96
CA GLN A 77 -8.06 6.92 2.45
C GLN A 77 -9.38 7.06 3.22
N GLN A 78 -10.49 6.56 2.65
CA GLN A 78 -11.79 6.58 3.33
C GLN A 78 -11.76 5.84 4.68
N LYS A 79 -11.13 4.66 4.73
CA LYS A 79 -10.98 3.90 5.98
C LYS A 79 -10.11 4.63 7.00
N TYR A 80 -9.03 5.27 6.54
CA TYR A 80 -8.16 6.06 7.39
C TYR A 80 -8.92 7.24 8.02
N ASP A 81 -9.67 7.98 7.21
CA ASP A 81 -10.45 9.13 7.68
C ASP A 81 -11.54 8.70 8.68
N GLN A 82 -12.22 7.59 8.40
CA GLN A 82 -13.21 7.02 9.31
C GLN A 82 -12.59 6.63 10.67
N LEU A 83 -11.48 5.89 10.63
CA LEU A 83 -10.77 5.48 11.86
C LEU A 83 -10.24 6.68 12.64
N MET A 84 -9.79 7.74 11.95
CA MET A 84 -9.33 8.96 12.58
C MET A 84 -10.45 9.69 13.32
N GLU A 85 -11.64 9.78 12.73
CA GLU A 85 -12.79 10.40 13.41
C GLU A 85 -13.27 9.55 14.59
N GLU A 86 -13.37 8.23 14.44
CA GLU A 86 -13.69 7.32 15.54
C GLU A 86 -12.68 7.44 16.69
N ASN A 87 -11.38 7.50 16.38
CA ASN A 87 -10.33 7.65 17.39
C ASN A 87 -10.47 8.97 18.15
N LYS A 88 -10.78 10.06 17.44
CA LYS A 88 -11.02 11.38 18.03
C LYS A 88 -12.26 11.39 18.92
N GLU A 89 -13.36 10.77 18.49
CA GLU A 89 -14.55 10.61 19.30
C GLU A 89 -14.27 9.82 20.58
N LEU A 90 -13.58 8.68 20.47
CA LEU A 90 -13.24 7.84 21.61
C LEU A 90 -12.37 8.61 22.62
N ARG A 91 -11.33 9.32 22.15
CA ARG A 91 -10.49 10.16 23.02
C ARG A 91 -11.31 11.23 23.74
N SER A 92 -12.24 11.89 23.04
CA SER A 92 -13.13 12.88 23.65
C SER A 92 -14.01 12.25 24.73
N ARG A 93 -14.60 11.07 24.48
CA ARG A 93 -15.40 10.33 25.46
C ARG A 93 -14.59 9.91 26.68
N THR A 94 -13.35 9.44 26.49
CA THR A 94 -12.44 9.09 27.59
C THR A 94 -12.15 10.28 28.49
N VAL A 95 -11.75 11.42 27.91
CA VAL A 95 -11.49 12.65 28.67
C VAL A 95 -12.74 13.12 29.43
N GLN A 96 -13.92 13.05 28.80
CA GLN A 96 -15.17 13.38 29.49
C GLN A 96 -15.47 12.43 30.66
N ALA A 97 -15.20 11.13 30.52
CA ALA A 97 -15.41 10.16 31.58
C ALA A 97 -14.44 10.40 32.76
N GLU A 98 -13.17 10.67 32.49
CA GLU A 98 -12.15 11.01 33.50
C GLU A 98 -12.50 12.29 34.26
N ASN A 99 -12.95 13.33 33.54
CA ASN A 99 -13.40 14.58 34.14
C ASN A 99 -14.65 14.39 35.02
N LYS A 100 -15.63 13.60 34.53
CA LYS A 100 -16.83 13.25 35.32
C LYS A 100 -16.45 12.48 36.59
N ALA A 101 -15.57 11.49 36.49
CA ALA A 101 -15.10 10.72 37.64
C ALA A 101 -14.40 11.62 38.67
N SER A 102 -13.52 12.53 38.22
CA SER A 102 -12.85 13.50 39.10
C SER A 102 -13.83 14.44 39.81
N SER A 103 -14.88 14.88 39.11
CA SER A 103 -15.92 15.73 39.70
C SER A 103 -16.77 15.04 40.76
N LEU A 104 -17.04 13.73 40.60
CA LEU A 104 -17.80 12.92 41.56
C LEU A 104 -16.98 12.67 42.83
N VAL A 105 -15.69 12.32 42.69
CA VAL A 105 -14.78 12.13 43.83
C VAL A 105 -14.66 13.40 44.68
N PHE A 106 -14.56 14.56 44.03
CA PHE A 106 -14.52 15.85 44.73
C PHE A 106 -15.81 16.14 45.51
N ARG A 107 -16.98 15.86 44.89
CA ARG A 107 -18.29 16.02 45.54
C ARG A 107 -18.45 15.10 46.76
N ASP A 108 -18.06 13.84 46.64
CA ASP A 108 -18.11 12.88 47.76
C ASP A 108 -17.20 13.28 48.91
N SER A 109 -16.00 13.78 48.61
CA SER A 109 -15.05 14.24 49.64
C SER A 109 -15.56 15.48 50.38
N SER A 110 -16.16 16.43 49.65
CA SER A 110 -16.76 17.64 50.24
C SER A 110 -18.00 17.32 51.08
N ALA A 111 -18.88 16.44 50.61
CA ALA A 111 -20.06 16.00 51.35
C ALA A 111 -19.70 15.31 52.68
N LYS A 112 -18.69 14.42 52.67
CA LYS A 112 -18.17 13.78 53.89
C LYS A 112 -17.65 14.81 54.91
N LYS A 113 -16.96 15.86 54.46
CA LYS A 113 -16.42 16.91 55.33
C LYS A 113 -17.53 17.75 56.00
N ILE A 114 -18.60 18.06 55.28
CA ILE A 114 -19.77 18.79 55.82
C ILE A 114 -20.54 17.95 56.84
N ILE A 115 -20.70 16.64 56.59
CA ILE A 115 -21.38 15.74 57.53
C ILE A 115 -20.54 15.56 58.80
N LEU A 116 -19.22 15.38 58.68
CA LEU A 116 -18.35 15.29 59.86
C LEU A 116 -18.36 16.57 60.69
N SER A 117 -18.31 17.75 60.07
CA SER A 117 -18.33 19.02 60.82
C SER A 117 -19.64 19.21 61.60
N SER A 118 -20.78 18.88 60.99
CA SER A 118 -22.09 18.96 61.64
C SER A 118 -22.26 17.99 62.80
N LEU A 119 -21.71 16.76 62.70
CA LEU A 119 -21.66 15.80 63.81
C LEU A 119 -20.75 16.27 64.96
N THR A 120 -19.60 16.88 64.67
CA THR A 120 -18.69 17.39 65.72
C THR A 120 -19.24 18.59 66.49
N CYS A 121 -20.11 19.40 65.88
CA CYS A 121 -20.72 20.55 66.54
C CYS A 121 -21.78 20.17 67.59
N HIS A 122 -22.39 18.98 67.49
CA HIS A 122 -23.43 18.52 68.43
C HIS A 122 -22.86 17.76 69.64
N SER A 123 -21.57 17.45 69.65
CA SER A 123 -20.90 16.76 70.76
C SER A 123 -20.02 17.74 71.56
N LYS A 124 -20.61 18.83 72.06
CA LYS A 124 -19.97 19.62 73.14
C LYS A 124 -20.39 19.01 74.48
N PRO A 125 -19.45 18.50 75.30
CA PRO A 125 -19.78 17.96 76.61
C PRO A 125 -20.24 19.10 77.53
N VAL A 126 -21.34 18.86 78.23
CA VAL A 126 -21.80 19.61 79.41
C VAL A 126 -20.99 19.17 80.62
#